data_AF-A0A285UBP5-F1
#
_entry.id   AF-A0A285UBP5-F1
#
_cell.length_a   1.000
_cell.length_b   1.000
_cell.length_c   1.000
_cell.angle_alpha   90.00
_cell.angle_beta   90.00
_cell.angle_gamma   90.00
#
_symmetry.space_group_name_H-M   'P 1'
#
loop_
_entity.id
_entity.type
_entity.pdbx_description
1 polymer ?
#
loop_
_entity_poly.entity_id
_entity_poly.type
_entity_poly.pdbx_seq_one_letter_code
_entity_poly.pdbx_strand_id
1 'polypeptide(L)'
;MKKFFVGSGLGIMILLSGCSPEAESDTATDEVSEALAETEAENEQLNEEIGNLEEENQELRDQAEEAAGGEGDDEEITGLQNENEELQEMNSELQEENEALASEVEDLETENDELNGKIASLEEDISSLHAEEDEAEADLGTGDIGDTEEAASGDDVPAEWQAALDSAYTYAEIMHMSKAGIYDQLVSEYGENFPAEAAQYAVDTMEWDWNANALESAKSYREIMSMSNAAIYDQLISEYGEQFTAEEAQYAVDNLD
;
A
#
# COMPACT_ATOMS: atom_id res chain seq x y z
N MET A 1 43.82 -32.38 16.07
CA MET A 1 44.53 -33.67 15.89
C MET A 1 45.48 -33.90 17.05
N LYS A 2 45.04 -34.64 18.08
CA LYS A 2 45.94 -35.28 19.05
C LYS A 2 45.78 -36.78 18.84
N LYS A 3 46.88 -37.46 18.53
CA LYS A 3 46.93 -38.89 18.24
C LYS A 3 46.89 -39.63 19.57
N PHE A 4 45.82 -40.37 19.86
CA PHE A 4 45.82 -41.33 20.97
C PHE A 4 46.52 -42.60 20.49
N PHE A 5 47.66 -42.86 21.11
CA PHE A 5 48.47 -44.05 20.93
C PHE A 5 47.87 -45.13 21.83
N VAL A 6 47.09 -46.05 21.28
CA VAL A 6 46.69 -47.27 22.00
C VAL A 6 47.92 -48.18 22.02
N GLY A 7 48.72 -48.04 23.07
CA GLY A 7 49.97 -48.77 23.26
C GLY A 7 49.89 -49.68 24.46
N SER A 8 50.23 -50.94 24.23
CA SER A 8 50.63 -51.95 25.22
C SER A 8 49.51 -52.76 25.88
N GLY A 9 49.16 -53.88 25.22
CA GLY A 9 48.64 -55.03 25.95
C GLY A 9 49.76 -55.61 26.83
N LEU A 10 49.58 -55.56 28.15
CA LEU A 10 50.38 -56.35 29.07
C LEU A 10 49.94 -57.82 28.96
N GLY A 11 50.64 -58.58 28.14
CA GLY A 11 50.60 -60.03 28.19
C GLY A 11 51.32 -60.51 29.44
N ILE A 12 50.56 -60.95 30.45
CA ILE A 12 51.11 -61.68 31.60
C ILE A 12 51.58 -63.06 31.11
N MET A 13 52.87 -63.16 30.79
CA MET A 13 53.52 -64.42 30.42
C MET A 13 54.10 -65.05 31.69
N ILE A 14 53.31 -65.91 32.34
CA ILE A 14 53.78 -66.72 33.48
C ILE A 14 54.71 -67.82 32.93
N LEU A 15 56.02 -67.58 32.99
CA LEU A 15 57.04 -68.59 32.74
C LEU A 15 57.18 -69.51 33.96
N LEU A 16 56.47 -70.63 33.97
CA LEU A 16 56.76 -71.75 34.87
C LEU A 16 57.93 -72.56 34.31
N SER A 17 59.11 -72.38 34.89
CA SER A 17 60.21 -73.37 34.84
C SER A 17 61.06 -73.23 36.10
N GLY A 18 60.93 -74.21 36.98
CA GLY A 18 61.53 -74.19 38.31
C GLY A 18 63.01 -74.53 38.38
N CYS A 19 63.68 -74.10 39.44
CA CYS A 19 64.57 -74.88 40.30
C CYS A 19 65.10 -74.01 41.46
N SER A 20 65.16 -74.58 42.66
CA SER A 20 65.86 -74.14 43.90
C SER A 20 65.17 -73.08 44.79
N PRO A 21 65.03 -73.36 46.11
CA PRO A 21 64.52 -72.43 47.11
C PRO A 21 65.67 -71.59 47.73
N GLU A 22 65.26 -70.58 48.49
CA GLU A 22 66.05 -69.61 49.25
C GLU A 22 66.51 -68.34 48.49
N ALA A 23 65.77 -67.25 48.80
CA ALA A 23 66.14 -65.84 48.76
C ALA A 23 65.59 -64.90 47.64
N GLU A 24 64.36 -65.08 47.13
CA GLU A 24 63.69 -64.05 46.29
C GLU A 24 62.16 -63.91 46.52
N SER A 25 61.67 -64.31 47.71
CA SER A 25 60.23 -64.27 48.02
C SER A 25 59.72 -62.88 48.45
N ASP A 26 60.55 -62.10 49.15
CA ASP A 26 60.13 -60.78 49.67
C ASP A 26 60.20 -59.70 48.59
N THR A 27 61.19 -59.75 47.68
CA THR A 27 61.34 -58.75 46.60
C THR A 27 60.24 -58.84 45.55
N ALA A 28 59.83 -60.05 45.17
CA ALA A 28 58.74 -60.25 44.20
C ALA A 28 57.36 -59.91 44.77
N THR A 29 57.18 -59.98 46.09
CA THR A 29 55.92 -59.56 46.75
C THR A 29 55.87 -58.05 46.94
N ASP A 30 57.00 -57.41 47.25
CA ASP A 30 57.12 -55.96 47.30
C ASP A 30 56.88 -55.32 45.91
N GLU A 31 57.48 -55.86 44.84
CA GLU A 31 57.27 -55.36 43.46
C GLU A 31 55.81 -55.50 43.00
N VAL A 32 55.13 -56.59 43.36
CA VAL A 32 53.70 -56.79 43.04
C VAL A 32 52.82 -55.84 43.86
N SER A 33 53.19 -55.56 45.11
CA SER A 33 52.47 -54.60 45.96
C SER A 33 52.60 -53.16 45.48
N GLU A 34 53.79 -52.78 44.98
CA GLU A 34 54.05 -51.48 44.40
C GLU A 34 53.29 -51.30 43.08
N ALA A 35 53.30 -52.31 42.20
CA ALA A 35 52.54 -52.29 40.96
C ALA A 35 51.01 -52.25 41.19
N LEU A 36 50.52 -52.91 42.26
CA LEU A 36 49.12 -52.83 42.64
C LEU A 36 48.75 -51.42 43.13
N ALA A 37 49.58 -50.81 43.97
CA ALA A 37 49.35 -49.45 44.46
C ALA A 37 49.39 -48.42 43.33
N GLU A 38 50.29 -48.58 42.34
CA GLU A 38 50.34 -47.75 41.14
C GLU A 38 49.06 -47.92 40.29
N THR A 39 48.61 -49.16 40.10
CA THR A 39 47.36 -49.46 39.36
C THR A 39 46.13 -48.89 40.09
N GLU A 40 46.09 -48.94 41.42
CA GLU A 40 45.00 -48.36 42.21
C GLU A 40 44.99 -46.83 42.08
N ALA A 41 46.14 -46.18 42.09
CA ALA A 41 46.27 -44.74 41.89
C ALA A 41 45.87 -44.32 40.47
N GLU A 42 46.25 -45.09 39.43
CA GLU A 42 45.80 -44.84 38.05
C GLU A 42 44.29 -45.02 37.89
N ASN A 43 43.69 -46.02 38.54
CA ASN A 43 42.24 -46.20 38.53
C ASN A 43 41.51 -45.04 39.23
N GLU A 44 42.07 -44.50 40.31
CA GLU A 44 41.51 -43.32 40.99
C GLU A 44 41.55 -42.09 40.08
N GLN A 45 42.67 -41.85 39.40
CA GLN A 45 42.80 -40.75 38.42
C GLN A 45 41.84 -40.90 37.24
N LEU A 46 41.69 -42.11 36.69
CA LEU A 46 40.75 -42.38 35.60
C LEU A 46 39.30 -42.15 36.02
N ASN A 47 38.92 -42.52 37.25
CA ASN A 47 37.57 -42.26 37.76
C ASN A 47 37.30 -40.76 37.93
N GLU A 48 38.30 -39.98 38.34
CA GLU A 48 38.19 -38.52 38.41
C GLU A 48 38.05 -37.88 37.01
N GLU A 49 38.83 -38.35 36.02
CA GLU A 49 38.72 -37.89 34.63
C GLU A 49 37.35 -38.23 34.01
N ILE A 50 36.82 -39.42 34.29
CA ILE A 50 35.47 -39.82 33.86
C ILE A 50 34.42 -38.86 34.45
N GLY A 51 34.51 -38.53 35.75
CA GLY A 51 33.58 -37.59 36.38
C GLY A 51 33.62 -36.20 35.74
N ASN A 52 34.81 -35.68 35.47
CA ASN A 52 34.97 -34.38 34.82
C ASN A 52 34.41 -34.38 33.38
N LEU A 53 34.64 -35.47 32.63
CA LEU A 53 34.10 -35.61 31.27
C LEU A 53 32.58 -35.80 31.26
N GLU A 54 32.00 -36.43 32.28
CA GLU A 54 30.54 -36.53 32.43
C GLU A 54 29.92 -35.15 32.70
N GLU A 55 30.56 -34.33 33.53
CA GLU A 55 30.14 -32.95 33.80
C GLU A 55 30.25 -32.08 32.54
N GLU A 56 31.38 -32.14 31.81
CA GLU A 56 31.55 -31.42 30.53
C GLU A 56 30.53 -31.88 29.47
N ASN A 57 30.26 -33.18 29.37
CA ASN A 57 29.23 -33.68 28.46
C ASN A 57 27.82 -33.27 28.85
N GLN A 58 27.54 -33.12 30.15
CA GLN A 58 26.26 -32.59 30.61
C GLN A 58 26.14 -31.11 30.23
N GLU A 59 27.17 -30.31 30.49
CA GLU A 59 27.18 -28.89 30.13
C GLU A 59 27.04 -28.67 28.61
N LEU A 60 27.71 -29.49 27.79
CA LEU A 60 27.55 -29.44 26.33
C LEU A 60 26.16 -29.86 25.86
N ARG A 61 25.49 -30.79 26.57
CA ARG A 61 24.10 -31.16 26.27
C ARG A 61 23.16 -30.01 26.61
N ASP A 62 23.35 -29.38 27.76
CA ASP A 62 22.55 -28.23 28.19
C ASP A 62 22.73 -27.06 27.20
N GLN A 63 23.97 -26.79 26.76
CA GLN A 63 24.25 -25.79 25.71
C GLN A 63 23.64 -26.14 24.35
N ALA A 64 23.62 -27.43 23.98
CA ALA A 64 23.00 -27.87 22.74
C ALA A 64 21.47 -27.78 22.79
N GLU A 65 20.87 -28.02 23.96
CA GLU A 65 19.44 -27.85 24.21
C GLU A 65 19.05 -26.37 24.22
N GLU A 66 19.87 -25.49 24.80
CA GLU A 66 19.68 -24.03 24.70
C GLU A 66 19.82 -23.52 23.26
N ALA A 67 20.80 -24.03 22.50
CA ALA A 67 20.98 -23.67 21.09
C ALA A 67 19.91 -24.23 20.15
N ALA A 68 19.26 -25.33 20.53
CA ALA A 68 18.15 -25.94 19.80
C ALA A 68 16.77 -25.44 20.27
N GLY A 69 16.68 -24.94 21.51
CA GLY A 69 15.48 -24.57 22.24
C GLY A 69 15.13 -23.08 22.14
N GLY A 70 15.07 -22.56 20.92
CA GLY A 70 14.31 -21.35 20.64
C GLY A 70 12.81 -21.64 20.58
N GLU A 71 12.21 -22.20 21.63
CA GLU A 71 10.76 -22.45 21.69
C GLU A 71 9.92 -21.14 21.67
N GLY A 72 10.56 -19.97 21.82
CA GLY A 72 9.94 -18.66 21.64
C GLY A 72 9.90 -18.16 20.19
N ASP A 73 10.78 -18.66 19.32
CA ASP A 73 10.90 -18.19 17.93
C ASP A 73 9.95 -18.95 16.99
N ASP A 74 9.58 -20.19 17.30
CA ASP A 74 8.66 -20.98 16.44
C ASP A 74 7.22 -20.42 16.45
N GLU A 75 6.74 -19.89 17.57
CA GLU A 75 5.40 -19.28 17.67
C GLU A 75 5.35 -17.92 16.95
N GLU A 76 6.43 -17.14 17.00
CA GLU A 76 6.59 -15.90 16.25
C GLU A 76 6.78 -16.16 14.75
N ILE A 77 7.58 -17.17 14.37
CA ILE A 77 7.77 -17.58 12.97
C ILE A 77 6.45 -18.09 12.37
N THR A 78 5.70 -18.92 13.10
CA THR A 78 4.40 -19.41 12.62
C THR A 78 3.37 -18.28 12.55
N GLY A 79 3.38 -17.34 13.49
CA GLY A 79 2.57 -16.12 13.44
C GLY A 79 2.89 -15.27 12.19
N LEU A 80 4.17 -15.00 11.95
CA LEU A 80 4.64 -14.25 10.78
C LEU A 80 4.36 -14.98 9.46
N GLN A 81 4.40 -16.31 9.44
CA GLN A 81 4.03 -17.09 8.25
C GLN A 81 2.55 -16.94 7.93
N ASN A 82 1.68 -17.06 8.93
CA ASN A 82 0.24 -16.86 8.75
C ASN A 82 -0.08 -15.43 8.30
N GLU A 83 0.54 -14.42 8.92
CA GLU A 83 0.35 -13.02 8.52
C GLU A 83 0.85 -12.77 7.08
N ASN A 84 1.93 -13.42 6.66
CA ASN A 84 2.43 -13.32 5.29
C ASN A 84 1.51 -14.03 4.28
N GLU A 85 0.87 -15.13 4.66
CA GLU A 85 -0.17 -15.78 3.85
C GLU A 85 -1.42 -14.89 3.72
N GLU A 86 -1.91 -14.29 4.80
CA GLU A 86 -3.02 -13.33 4.79
C GLU A 86 -2.70 -12.10 3.92
N LEU A 87 -1.48 -11.55 4.04
CA LEU A 87 -1.02 -10.44 3.21
C LEU A 87 -0.92 -10.83 1.74
N GLN A 88 -0.56 -12.08 1.42
CA GLN A 88 -0.52 -12.56 0.04
C GLN A 88 -1.92 -12.72 -0.54
N GLU A 89 -2.88 -13.21 0.24
CA GLU A 89 -4.29 -13.30 -0.16
C GLU A 89 -4.87 -11.90 -0.43
N MET A 90 -4.70 -10.96 0.49
CA MET A 90 -5.15 -9.58 0.32
C MET A 90 -4.49 -8.89 -0.89
N ASN A 91 -3.21 -9.15 -1.15
CA ASN A 91 -2.55 -8.62 -2.36
C ASN A 91 -3.13 -9.22 -3.64
N SER A 92 -3.53 -10.50 -3.63
CA SER A 92 -4.18 -11.13 -4.77
C SER A 92 -5.56 -10.51 -5.03
N GLU A 93 -6.36 -10.30 -3.97
CA GLU A 93 -7.67 -9.66 -4.07
C GLU A 93 -7.56 -8.22 -4.61
N LEU A 94 -6.61 -7.43 -4.08
CA LEU A 94 -6.35 -6.08 -4.57
C LEU A 94 -5.88 -6.06 -6.03
N GLN A 95 -5.15 -7.07 -6.49
CA GLN A 95 -4.75 -7.17 -7.89
C GLN A 95 -5.96 -7.43 -8.80
N GLU A 96 -6.85 -8.34 -8.39
CA GLU A 96 -8.09 -8.61 -9.13
C GLU A 96 -9.01 -7.38 -9.17
N GLU A 97 -9.13 -6.66 -8.06
CA GLU A 97 -9.89 -5.40 -7.99
C GLU A 97 -9.30 -4.31 -8.90
N ASN A 98 -7.97 -4.15 -8.90
CA ASN A 98 -7.30 -3.20 -9.80
C ASN A 98 -7.49 -3.56 -11.28
N GLU A 99 -7.48 -4.85 -11.63
CA GLU A 99 -7.76 -5.29 -13.00
C GLU A 99 -9.21 -5.04 -13.40
N ALA A 100 -10.16 -5.27 -12.48
CA ALA A 100 -11.57 -4.97 -12.71
C ALA A 100 -11.82 -3.47 -12.90
N LEU A 101 -11.25 -2.63 -12.04
CA LEU A 101 -11.33 -1.17 -12.15
C LEU A 101 -10.68 -0.67 -13.44
N ALA A 102 -9.56 -1.25 -13.87
CA ALA A 102 -8.94 -0.90 -15.15
C ALA A 102 -9.86 -1.20 -16.35
N SER A 103 -10.59 -2.32 -16.31
CA SER A 103 -11.59 -2.64 -17.33
C SER A 103 -12.77 -1.67 -17.31
N GLU A 104 -13.23 -1.26 -16.13
CA GLU A 104 -14.32 -0.30 -15.99
C GLU A 104 -13.93 1.10 -16.50
N VAL A 105 -12.68 1.52 -16.28
CA VAL A 105 -12.14 2.76 -16.85
C VAL A 105 -12.13 2.71 -18.38
N GLU A 106 -11.71 1.60 -18.99
CA GLU A 106 -11.72 1.45 -20.45
C GLU A 106 -13.14 1.53 -21.05
N ASP A 107 -14.13 0.93 -20.36
CA ASP A 107 -15.54 1.01 -20.76
C ASP A 107 -16.06 2.45 -20.67
N LEU A 108 -15.75 3.18 -19.58
CA LEU A 108 -16.14 4.57 -19.39
C LEU A 108 -15.44 5.53 -20.38
N GLU A 109 -14.17 5.29 -20.71
CA GLU A 109 -13.47 6.05 -21.77
C GLU A 109 -14.18 5.87 -23.12
N THR A 110 -14.59 4.64 -23.44
CA THR A 110 -15.34 4.35 -24.67
C THR A 110 -16.70 5.04 -24.70
N GLU A 111 -17.42 5.04 -23.56
CA GLU A 111 -18.71 5.73 -23.45
C GLU A 111 -18.55 7.26 -23.59
N ASN A 112 -17.52 7.84 -22.97
CA ASN A 112 -17.21 9.27 -23.11
C ASN A 112 -16.89 9.65 -24.55
N ASP A 113 -16.10 8.84 -25.27
CA ASP A 113 -15.82 9.07 -26.69
C ASP A 113 -17.10 9.03 -27.54
N GLU A 114 -18.03 8.13 -27.24
CA GLU A 114 -19.33 8.07 -27.94
C GLU A 114 -20.20 9.29 -27.63
N LEU A 115 -20.24 9.73 -26.37
CA LEU A 115 -20.97 10.92 -25.93
C LEU A 115 -20.40 12.19 -26.58
N ASN A 116 -19.08 12.35 -26.60
CA ASN A 116 -18.41 13.45 -27.27
C ASN A 116 -18.73 13.49 -28.78
N GLY A 117 -18.80 12.32 -29.43
CA GLY A 117 -19.25 12.22 -30.82
C GLY A 117 -20.70 12.67 -31.01
N LYS A 118 -21.61 12.35 -30.08
CA LYS A 118 -23.00 12.82 -30.11
C LYS A 118 -23.11 14.32 -29.88
N ILE A 119 -22.32 14.88 -28.96
CA ILE A 119 -22.26 16.33 -28.69
C ILE A 119 -21.85 17.06 -29.97
N ALA A 120 -20.76 16.65 -30.61
CA ALA A 120 -20.29 17.28 -31.86
C ALA A 120 -21.36 17.25 -32.97
N SER A 121 -22.12 16.15 -33.08
CA SER A 121 -23.24 16.07 -34.03
C SER A 121 -24.38 17.02 -33.69
N LEU A 122 -24.72 17.17 -32.41
CA LEU A 122 -25.76 18.08 -31.95
C LEU A 122 -25.35 19.55 -32.12
N GLU A 123 -24.08 19.88 -31.91
CA GLU A 123 -23.53 21.21 -32.15
C GLU A 123 -23.62 21.61 -33.64
N GLU A 124 -23.35 20.66 -34.55
CA GLU A 124 -23.54 20.88 -35.99
C GLU A 124 -25.03 21.13 -36.33
N ASP A 125 -25.94 20.33 -35.76
CA ASP A 125 -27.38 20.51 -35.95
C ASP A 125 -27.86 21.88 -35.42
N ILE A 126 -27.43 22.28 -34.21
CA ILE A 126 -27.76 23.60 -33.60
C ILE A 126 -27.23 24.74 -34.48
N SER A 127 -26.00 24.63 -34.97
CA SER A 127 -25.40 25.62 -35.87
C SER A 127 -26.22 25.80 -37.16
N SER A 128 -26.72 24.68 -37.72
CA SER A 128 -27.60 24.73 -38.90
C SER A 128 -28.95 25.41 -38.61
N LEU A 129 -29.53 25.14 -37.44
CA LEU A 129 -30.81 25.71 -37.03
C LEU A 129 -30.72 27.22 -36.76
N HIS A 130 -29.64 27.70 -36.13
CA HIS A 130 -29.41 29.13 -35.95
C HIS A 130 -29.24 29.87 -37.29
N ALA A 131 -28.56 29.27 -38.27
CA ALA A 131 -28.44 29.86 -39.60
C ALA A 131 -29.80 29.98 -40.32
N GLU A 132 -30.70 29.01 -40.12
CA GLU A 132 -32.08 29.08 -40.63
C GLU A 132 -32.94 30.12 -39.89
N GLU A 133 -32.71 30.32 -38.59
CA GLU A 133 -33.38 31.35 -37.77
C GLU A 133 -32.93 32.77 -38.15
N ASP A 134 -31.64 33.00 -38.38
CA ASP A 134 -31.10 34.29 -38.84
C ASP A 134 -31.64 34.69 -40.22
N GLU A 135 -31.80 33.73 -41.14
CA GLU A 135 -32.44 33.99 -42.43
C GLU A 135 -33.95 34.30 -42.30
N ALA A 136 -34.62 33.77 -41.27
CA ALA A 136 -36.03 34.04 -40.98
C ALA A 136 -36.26 35.39 -40.26
N GLU A 137 -35.37 35.78 -39.34
CA GLU A 137 -35.40 37.05 -38.61
C GLU A 137 -35.09 38.25 -39.54
N ALA A 138 -34.25 38.06 -40.56
CA ALA A 138 -33.95 39.08 -41.57
C ALA A 138 -35.18 39.49 -42.43
N ASP A 139 -36.27 38.70 -42.44
CA ASP A 139 -37.55 39.02 -43.11
C ASP A 139 -38.50 39.86 -42.21
N LEU A 140 -38.24 39.95 -40.90
CA LEU A 140 -39.08 40.65 -39.92
C LEU A 140 -38.40 41.91 -39.36
N GLY A 141 -38.19 42.91 -40.22
CA GLY A 141 -37.54 44.15 -39.84
C GLY A 141 -38.29 44.96 -38.77
N THR A 142 -37.65 45.18 -37.62
CA THR A 142 -37.78 46.31 -36.66
C THR A 142 -36.51 46.31 -35.81
N GLY A 143 -35.84 47.37 -35.37
CA GLY A 143 -36.15 48.78 -35.19
C GLY A 143 -35.29 49.25 -34.01
N ASP A 144 -34.24 50.01 -34.31
CA ASP A 144 -33.34 50.70 -33.37
C ASP A 144 -34.10 51.51 -32.30
N ILE A 145 -33.62 51.49 -31.05
CA ILE A 145 -33.45 52.64 -30.13
C ILE A 145 -32.66 52.16 -28.90
N GLY A 146 -31.61 52.92 -28.57
CA GLY A 146 -30.70 52.67 -27.45
C GLY A 146 -31.11 53.28 -26.09
N ASP A 147 -30.33 52.86 -25.09
CA ASP A 147 -29.46 53.69 -24.23
C ASP A 147 -29.68 53.51 -22.72
N THR A 148 -28.65 53.01 -22.03
CA THR A 148 -28.38 53.24 -20.60
C THR A 148 -26.87 53.12 -20.34
N GLU A 149 -26.23 54.27 -20.06
CA GLU A 149 -24.89 54.45 -19.45
C GLU A 149 -24.73 53.71 -18.11
N GLU A 150 -23.57 53.31 -17.58
CA GLU A 150 -22.18 53.17 -18.06
C GLU A 150 -21.38 52.61 -16.86
N ALA A 151 -20.61 51.52 -17.06
CA ALA A 151 -19.43 51.21 -16.25
C ALA A 151 -18.42 50.37 -17.06
N ALA A 152 -17.47 51.08 -17.67
CA ALA A 152 -16.14 50.61 -18.09
C ALA A 152 -16.04 49.55 -19.23
N SER A 153 -16.48 49.97 -20.42
CA SER A 153 -15.93 49.75 -21.77
C SER A 153 -15.00 48.54 -22.07
N GLY A 154 -15.52 47.65 -22.92
CA GLY A 154 -14.77 46.70 -23.76
C GLY A 154 -15.69 45.64 -24.36
N ASP A 155 -16.75 46.05 -25.09
CA ASP A 155 -17.90 45.25 -25.58
C ASP A 155 -17.60 44.17 -26.64
N ASP A 156 -16.57 43.36 -26.42
CA ASP A 156 -16.54 42.02 -27.00
C ASP A 156 -15.85 41.15 -25.97
N VAL A 157 -16.65 40.42 -25.17
CA VAL A 157 -16.13 39.29 -24.40
C VAL A 157 -15.44 38.40 -25.43
N PRO A 158 -14.12 38.15 -25.32
CA PRO A 158 -13.44 37.34 -26.32
C PRO A 158 -14.15 36.02 -26.51
N ALA A 159 -14.27 35.54 -27.75
CA ALA A 159 -14.97 34.29 -28.04
C ALA A 159 -14.47 33.11 -27.18
N GLU A 160 -13.17 33.10 -26.86
CA GLU A 160 -12.53 32.13 -25.97
C GLU A 160 -13.03 32.21 -24.52
N TRP A 161 -13.42 33.39 -24.04
CA TRP A 161 -13.94 33.60 -22.69
C TRP A 161 -15.41 33.18 -22.60
N GLN A 162 -16.17 33.40 -23.67
CA GLN A 162 -17.53 32.88 -23.78
C GLN A 162 -17.51 31.34 -23.85
N ALA A 163 -16.61 30.76 -24.65
CA ALA A 163 -16.44 29.30 -24.71
C ALA A 163 -16.09 28.71 -23.33
N ALA A 164 -15.17 29.34 -22.59
CA ALA A 164 -14.85 28.91 -21.23
C ALA A 164 -16.06 28.98 -20.28
N LEU A 165 -16.91 30.02 -20.42
CA LEU A 165 -18.14 30.15 -19.64
C LEU A 165 -19.15 29.05 -19.98
N ASP A 166 -19.32 28.71 -21.25
CA ASP A 166 -20.23 27.65 -21.70
C ASP A 166 -19.74 26.26 -21.23
N SER A 167 -18.44 25.97 -21.33
CA SER A 167 -17.85 24.74 -20.76
C SER A 167 -18.04 24.69 -19.24
N ALA A 168 -17.89 25.82 -18.54
CA ALA A 168 -18.07 25.89 -17.09
C ALA A 168 -19.51 25.54 -16.66
N TYR A 169 -20.53 26.03 -17.38
CA TYR A 169 -21.92 25.64 -17.16
C TYR A 169 -22.12 24.14 -17.39
N THR A 170 -21.52 23.58 -18.44
CA THR A 170 -21.58 22.15 -18.75
C THR A 170 -21.02 21.28 -17.61
N TYR A 171 -19.83 21.63 -17.09
CA TYR A 171 -19.24 20.91 -15.96
C TYR A 171 -20.06 21.03 -14.68
N ALA A 172 -20.65 22.20 -14.41
CA ALA A 172 -21.50 22.39 -13.26
C ALA A 172 -22.81 21.61 -13.37
N GLU A 173 -23.42 21.56 -14.56
CA GLU A 173 -24.70 20.90 -14.80
C GLU A 173 -24.59 19.37 -14.83
N ILE A 174 -23.61 18.84 -15.56
CA ILE A 174 -23.51 17.41 -15.84
C ILE A 174 -22.66 16.69 -14.79
N MET A 175 -21.53 17.30 -14.40
CA MET A 175 -20.53 16.66 -13.53
C MET A 175 -20.66 17.12 -12.07
N HIS A 176 -21.54 18.09 -11.79
CA HIS A 176 -21.78 18.63 -10.45
C HIS A 176 -20.50 19.12 -9.76
N MET A 177 -19.53 19.61 -10.53
CA MET A 177 -18.23 20.01 -9.99
C MET A 177 -18.34 21.27 -9.11
N SER A 178 -17.37 21.44 -8.22
CA SER A 178 -17.22 22.68 -7.45
C SER A 178 -16.71 23.82 -8.33
N LYS A 179 -16.90 25.06 -7.86
CA LYS A 179 -16.34 26.25 -8.53
C LYS A 179 -14.82 26.15 -8.73
N ALA A 180 -14.10 25.62 -7.74
CA ALA A 180 -12.64 25.44 -7.82
C ALA A 180 -12.26 24.32 -8.80
N GLY A 181 -12.94 23.17 -8.73
CA GLY A 181 -12.73 22.07 -9.65
C GLY A 181 -12.98 22.46 -11.11
N ILE A 182 -14.01 23.26 -11.38
CA ILE A 182 -14.28 23.77 -12.73
C ILE A 182 -13.14 24.68 -13.21
N TYR A 183 -12.65 25.59 -12.37
CA TYR A 183 -11.51 26.42 -12.75
C TYR A 183 -10.30 25.55 -13.12
N ASP A 184 -9.95 24.58 -12.28
CA ASP A 184 -8.83 23.66 -12.51
C ASP A 184 -9.00 22.87 -13.80
N GLN A 185 -10.21 22.39 -14.08
CA GLN A 185 -10.54 21.65 -15.29
C GLN A 185 -10.40 22.50 -16.56
N LEU A 186 -10.83 23.77 -16.52
CA LEU A 186 -10.72 24.69 -17.65
C LEU A 186 -9.26 25.04 -17.97
N VAL A 187 -8.40 25.20 -16.96
CA VAL A 187 -6.98 25.56 -17.17
C VAL A 187 -6.06 24.36 -17.39
N SER A 188 -6.53 23.15 -17.09
CA SER A 188 -5.73 21.92 -17.20
C SER A 188 -5.26 21.69 -18.64
N GLU A 189 -3.98 21.36 -18.80
CA GLU A 189 -3.41 20.96 -20.10
C GLU A 189 -4.03 19.66 -20.65
N TYR A 190 -4.67 18.87 -19.77
CA TYR A 190 -5.38 17.64 -20.10
C TYR A 190 -6.91 17.83 -20.20
N GLY A 191 -7.41 19.04 -19.90
CA GLY A 191 -8.81 19.41 -20.04
C GLY A 191 -9.02 20.26 -21.29
N GLU A 192 -9.55 21.47 -21.08
CA GLU A 192 -9.82 22.44 -22.16
C GLU A 192 -8.62 23.35 -22.47
N ASN A 193 -7.66 23.44 -21.53
CA ASN A 193 -6.44 24.25 -21.66
C ASN A 193 -6.72 25.72 -22.04
N PHE A 194 -7.79 26.30 -21.50
CA PHE A 194 -8.10 27.71 -21.63
C PHE A 194 -7.05 28.58 -20.91
N PRO A 195 -6.82 29.82 -21.38
CA PRO A 195 -6.05 30.80 -20.61
C PRO A 195 -6.66 31.00 -19.22
N ALA A 196 -5.81 31.15 -18.20
CA ALA A 196 -6.25 31.32 -16.81
C ALA A 196 -7.21 32.50 -16.64
N GLU A 197 -7.03 33.58 -17.40
CA GLU A 197 -7.93 34.74 -17.37
C GLU A 197 -9.33 34.43 -17.91
N ALA A 198 -9.45 33.55 -18.92
CA ALA A 198 -10.73 33.11 -19.47
C ALA A 198 -11.46 32.18 -18.50
N ALA A 199 -10.74 31.24 -17.88
CA ALA A 199 -11.29 30.36 -16.85
C ALA A 199 -11.73 31.14 -15.60
N GLN A 200 -10.95 32.14 -15.18
CA GLN A 200 -11.30 33.01 -14.06
C GLN A 200 -12.57 33.82 -14.38
N TYR A 201 -12.64 34.38 -15.60
CA TYR A 201 -13.84 35.07 -16.07
C TYR A 201 -15.07 34.15 -16.03
N ALA A 202 -14.95 32.90 -16.50
CA ALA A 202 -16.05 31.93 -16.50
C ALA A 202 -16.59 31.69 -15.08
N VAL A 203 -15.73 31.30 -14.15
CA VAL A 203 -16.16 30.95 -12.78
C VAL A 203 -16.62 32.15 -11.96
N ASP A 204 -16.18 33.38 -12.28
CA ASP A 204 -16.64 34.60 -11.61
C ASP A 204 -17.94 35.17 -12.20
N THR A 205 -18.22 34.86 -13.46
CA THR A 205 -19.44 35.30 -14.15
C THR A 205 -20.60 34.35 -13.93
N MET A 206 -20.32 33.05 -13.72
CA MET A 206 -21.35 32.05 -13.45
C MET A 206 -22.17 32.38 -12.19
N GLU A 207 -23.49 32.39 -12.36
CA GLU A 207 -24.44 32.28 -11.27
C GLU A 207 -24.92 30.83 -11.19
N TRP A 208 -24.49 30.09 -10.16
CA TRP A 208 -24.80 28.67 -9.99
C TRP A 208 -25.08 28.32 -8.53
N ASP A 209 -25.88 27.28 -8.30
CA ASP A 209 -26.15 26.76 -6.95
C ASP A 209 -25.11 25.70 -6.58
N TRP A 210 -24.00 26.15 -5.99
CA TRP A 210 -22.90 25.26 -5.59
C TRP A 210 -23.27 24.30 -4.45
N ASN A 211 -24.25 24.67 -3.61
CA ASN A 211 -24.76 23.79 -2.58
C ASN A 211 -25.50 22.58 -3.19
N ALA A 212 -26.22 22.81 -4.30
CA ALA A 212 -26.86 21.72 -5.04
C ALA A 212 -25.82 20.78 -5.65
N ASN A 213 -24.77 21.32 -6.27
CA ASN A 213 -23.67 20.52 -6.81
C ASN A 213 -22.99 19.68 -5.73
N ALA A 214 -22.64 20.29 -4.59
CA ALA A 214 -22.05 19.57 -3.47
C ALA A 214 -22.95 18.42 -2.98
N LEU A 215 -24.27 18.64 -2.90
CA LEU A 215 -25.23 17.62 -2.51
C LEU A 215 -25.32 16.47 -3.52
N GLU A 216 -25.32 16.75 -4.82
CA GLU A 216 -25.32 15.68 -5.84
C GLU A 216 -24.02 14.88 -5.82
N SER A 217 -22.85 15.52 -5.73
CA SER A 217 -21.58 14.80 -5.56
C SER A 217 -21.57 13.94 -4.29
N ALA A 218 -22.11 14.46 -3.20
CA ALA A 218 -22.22 13.74 -1.93
C ALA A 218 -23.13 12.50 -2.03
N LYS A 219 -24.25 12.60 -2.77
CA LYS A 219 -25.13 11.46 -3.07
C LYS A 219 -24.40 10.40 -3.89
N SER A 220 -23.64 10.80 -4.91
CA SER A 220 -22.84 9.88 -5.72
C SER A 220 -21.84 9.09 -4.87
N TYR A 221 -21.08 9.75 -3.99
CA TYR A 221 -20.17 9.06 -3.06
C TYR A 221 -20.90 8.13 -2.09
N ARG A 222 -22.09 8.51 -1.64
CA ARG A 222 -22.92 7.63 -0.79
C ARG A 222 -23.41 6.41 -1.57
N GLU A 223 -23.93 6.58 -2.78
CA GLU A 223 -24.56 5.52 -3.55
C GLU A 223 -23.52 4.53 -4.10
N ILE A 224 -22.45 5.04 -4.70
CA ILE A 224 -21.46 4.23 -5.41
C ILE A 224 -20.46 3.63 -4.44
N MET A 225 -19.96 4.43 -3.49
CA MET A 225 -18.86 4.03 -2.59
C MET A 225 -19.30 3.73 -1.16
N SER A 226 -20.60 3.87 -0.83
CA SER A 226 -21.12 3.63 0.53
C SER A 226 -20.38 4.41 1.63
N MET A 227 -19.85 5.59 1.30
CA MET A 227 -19.03 6.37 2.21
C MET A 227 -19.83 6.93 3.39
N SER A 228 -19.18 7.03 4.56
CA SER A 228 -19.75 7.68 5.74
C SER A 228 -19.87 9.20 5.56
N ASN A 229 -20.78 9.85 6.28
CA ASN A 229 -20.93 11.32 6.25
C ASN A 229 -19.61 12.07 6.49
N ALA A 230 -18.77 11.59 7.42
CA ALA A 230 -17.48 12.22 7.69
C ALA A 230 -16.50 12.06 6.52
N ALA A 231 -16.44 10.86 5.92
CA ALA A 231 -15.59 10.61 4.76
C ALA A 231 -16.05 11.41 3.53
N ILE A 232 -17.37 11.56 3.33
CA ILE A 232 -17.93 12.39 2.27
C ILE A 232 -17.57 13.85 2.49
N TYR A 233 -17.75 14.38 3.71
CA TYR A 233 -17.34 15.75 4.04
C TYR A 233 -15.86 15.98 3.69
N ASP A 234 -14.98 15.09 4.17
CA ASP A 234 -13.53 15.19 3.94
C ASP A 234 -13.19 15.12 2.44
N GLN A 235 -13.89 14.28 1.67
CA GLN A 235 -13.71 14.14 0.23
C GLN A 235 -14.16 15.39 -0.53
N LEU A 236 -15.31 15.97 -0.15
CA LEU A 236 -15.84 17.17 -0.80
C LEU A 236 -14.91 18.37 -0.63
N ILE A 237 -14.26 18.53 0.53
CA ILE A 237 -13.34 19.66 0.79
C ILE A 237 -11.89 19.40 0.39
N SER A 238 -11.55 18.16 0.01
CA SER A 238 -10.17 17.76 -0.25
C SER A 238 -9.59 18.54 -1.43
N GLU A 239 -8.35 19.04 -1.26
CA GLU A 239 -7.57 19.65 -2.35
C GLU A 239 -7.33 18.69 -3.52
N TYR A 240 -7.37 17.38 -3.25
CA TYR A 240 -7.22 16.32 -4.27
C TYR A 240 -8.57 15.65 -4.62
N GLY A 241 -9.67 16.12 -4.05
CA GLY A 241 -11.02 15.63 -4.30
C GLY A 241 -11.84 16.69 -5.03
N GLU A 242 -13.01 17.01 -4.49
CA GLU A 242 -13.96 17.90 -5.18
C GLU A 242 -13.69 19.40 -4.96
N GLN A 243 -12.88 19.79 -3.97
CA GLN A 243 -12.55 21.18 -3.65
C GLN A 243 -13.76 22.13 -3.41
N PHE A 244 -14.88 21.62 -2.90
CA PHE A 244 -15.96 22.46 -2.39
C PHE A 244 -15.50 23.25 -1.16
N THR A 245 -16.18 24.37 -0.89
CA THR A 245 -15.99 25.08 0.38
C THR A 245 -16.50 24.23 1.54
N ALA A 246 -15.99 24.51 2.74
CA ALA A 246 -16.45 23.81 3.95
C ALA A 246 -17.96 24.01 4.19
N GLU A 247 -18.48 25.18 3.86
CA GLU A 247 -19.91 25.49 3.98
C GLU A 247 -20.77 24.66 3.01
N GLU A 248 -20.35 24.52 1.75
CA GLU A 248 -21.05 23.70 0.75
C GLU A 248 -20.99 22.21 1.08
N ALA A 249 -19.82 21.71 1.50
CA ALA A 249 -19.67 20.34 1.95
C ALA A 249 -20.50 20.03 3.20
N GLN A 250 -20.57 20.97 4.15
CA GLN A 250 -21.41 20.82 5.33
C GLN A 250 -22.89 20.82 4.95
N TYR A 251 -23.32 21.71 4.04
CA TYR A 251 -24.67 21.70 3.52
C TYR A 251 -25.02 20.35 2.89
N ALA A 252 -24.14 19.81 2.05
CA ALA A 252 -24.35 18.53 1.38
C ALA A 252 -24.56 17.39 2.40
N VAL A 253 -23.70 17.30 3.41
CA VAL A 253 -23.78 16.27 4.46
C VAL A 253 -24.98 16.43 5.37
N ASP A 254 -25.39 17.66 5.67
CA ASP A 254 -26.60 17.94 6.47
C ASP A 254 -27.89 17.57 5.72
N ASN A 255 -27.85 17.47 4.40
CA ASN A 255 -28.99 17.15 3.53
C ASN A 255 -28.88 15.77 2.86
N LEU A 256 -27.92 14.93 3.30
CA LEU A 256 -27.74 13.55 2.87
C LEU A 256 -28.63 12.59 3.70
N ASP A 257 -29.41 11.74 3.02
CA ASP A 257 -30.27 10.72 3.63
C ASP A 257 -29.52 9.45 4.12
#